data_AF-A0A9W7DNI9-F1
#
_entry.id   AF-A0A9W7DNI9-F1
#
_cell.length_a   1.000
_cell.length_b   1.000
_cell.length_c   1.000
_cell.angle_alpha   90.00
_cell.angle_beta   90.00
_cell.angle_gamma   90.00
#
_symmetry.space_group_name_H-M   'P 1'
#
loop_
_entity.id
_entity.type
_entity.pdbx_description
1 polymer ?
#
loop_
_entity_poly.entity_id
_entity_poly.type
_entity_poly.pdbx_seq_one_letter_code
_entity_poly.pdbx_strand_id
1 'polypeptide(L)'
;NEEVLMVSRIAACFLLAMYIQLLFFQLYTHSYLVEEDDDDEEPEMSFWAALGGLVFVTILVSIFSEYLVSSIDGFTESSGISKTFVGLIILPVVGNAVEHITAVTVAMKNKMDLSMGVAVGSSSQVSLFVVPFIVIYGWAKDIDMTLNFPHFEIMLYILSVIIVTNCVMNGKSNWLEGSLLISTYLMIAVGFWYEKVREFR
;
A
#
# COMPACT_ATOMS: atom_id res chain seq x y z
N ASN A 1 22.49 0.05 13.68
CA ASN A 1 23.53 -0.63 12.90
C ASN A 1 23.75 0.23 11.66
N GLU A 2 24.81 1.04 11.64
CA GLU A 2 25.03 2.07 10.60
C GLU A 2 25.05 1.49 9.18
N GLU A 3 25.58 0.29 9.02
CA GLU A 3 25.64 -0.42 7.74
C GLU A 3 24.23 -0.71 7.19
N VAL A 4 23.32 -1.20 8.04
CA VAL A 4 21.93 -1.50 7.66
C VAL A 4 21.19 -0.24 7.23
N LEU A 5 21.44 0.87 7.92
CA LEU A 5 20.83 2.16 7.60
C LEU A 5 21.36 2.70 6.27
N MET A 6 22.67 2.61 6.02
CA MET A 6 23.28 3.01 4.75
C MET A 6 22.76 2.17 3.58
N VAL A 7 22.68 0.85 3.74
CA VAL A 7 22.10 -0.05 2.74
C VAL A 7 20.64 0.32 2.46
N SER A 8 19.86 0.61 3.51
CA SER A 8 18.45 1.02 3.36
C SER A 8 18.30 2.33 2.58
N ARG A 9 19.14 3.32 2.85
CA ARG A 9 19.14 4.62 2.14
C ARG A 9 19.53 4.45 0.67
N ILE A 10 20.57 3.66 0.40
CA ILE A 10 21.00 3.36 -0.98
C ILE A 10 19.87 2.64 -1.74
N ALA A 11 19.29 1.60 -1.14
CA ALA A 11 18.17 0.88 -1.72
C ALA A 11 16.96 1.81 -1.98
N ALA A 12 16.64 2.71 -1.06
CA ALA A 12 15.57 3.69 -1.24
C ALA A 12 15.81 4.60 -2.46
N CYS A 13 17.04 5.06 -2.69
CA CYS A 13 17.39 5.83 -3.90
C CYS A 13 17.15 5.02 -5.18
N PHE A 14 17.52 3.73 -5.21
CA PHE A 14 17.26 2.86 -6.37
C PHE A 14 15.76 2.64 -6.59
N LEU A 15 14.98 2.41 -5.53
CA LEU A 15 13.54 2.21 -5.65
C LEU A 15 12.83 3.48 -6.16
N LEU A 16 13.22 4.66 -5.69
CA LEU A 16 12.68 5.93 -6.19
C LEU A 16 13.07 6.17 -7.65
N ALA A 17 14.31 5.83 -8.05
CA ALA A 17 14.72 5.90 -9.44
C ALA A 17 13.88 4.95 -10.32
N MET A 18 13.62 3.73 -9.85
CA MET A 18 12.70 2.79 -10.50
C MET A 18 11.27 3.34 -10.59
N TYR A 19 10.78 4.05 -9.56
CA TYR A 19 9.47 4.69 -9.62
C TYR A 19 9.41 5.81 -10.67
N ILE A 20 10.46 6.62 -10.79
CA ILE A 20 10.55 7.64 -11.85
C ILE A 20 10.55 6.99 -13.23
N GLN A 21 11.26 5.88 -13.40
CA GLN A 21 11.24 5.10 -14.64
C GLN A 21 9.85 4.52 -14.91
N LEU A 22 9.14 4.04 -13.88
CA LEU A 22 7.77 3.56 -13.99
C LEU A 22 6.81 4.68 -14.42
N LEU A 23 6.93 5.88 -13.84
CA LEU A 23 6.13 7.04 -14.25
C LEU A 23 6.43 7.46 -15.68
N PHE A 24 7.70 7.48 -16.09
CA PHE A 24 8.07 7.75 -17.48
C PHE A 24 7.52 6.68 -18.43
N PHE A 25 7.54 5.42 -17.99
CA PHE A 25 6.98 4.31 -18.75
C PHE A 25 5.48 4.51 -18.97
N GLN A 26 4.72 4.73 -17.89
CA GLN A 26 3.26 4.84 -17.89
C GLN A 26 2.74 6.14 -18.51
N LEU A 27 3.40 7.29 -18.28
CA LEU A 27 2.88 8.58 -18.72
C LEU A 27 3.35 9.00 -20.11
N TYR A 28 4.45 8.43 -20.61
CA TYR A 28 5.04 8.88 -21.87
C TYR A 28 5.20 7.75 -22.88
N THR A 29 5.92 6.68 -22.53
CA THR A 29 6.25 5.66 -23.54
C THR A 29 5.10 4.69 -23.85
N HIS A 30 4.25 4.42 -22.85
CA HIS A 30 3.19 3.42 -22.91
C HIS A 30 1.89 3.96 -22.29
N SER A 31 1.58 5.25 -22.48
CA SER A 31 0.33 5.86 -22.01
C SER A 31 -0.91 5.15 -22.54
N TYR A 32 -0.84 4.62 -23.76
CA TYR A 32 -1.89 3.82 -24.38
C TYR A 32 -2.21 2.49 -23.64
N LEU A 33 -1.36 2.03 -22.71
CA LEU A 33 -1.65 0.88 -21.85
C LEU A 33 -2.48 1.26 -20.61
N VAL A 34 -2.59 2.56 -20.32
CA VAL A 34 -3.29 3.11 -19.16
C VAL A 34 -4.56 3.84 -19.58
N GLU A 35 -4.59 4.40 -20.78
CA GLU A 35 -5.78 4.95 -21.44
C GLU A 35 -6.68 3.79 -21.93
N GLU A 36 -7.61 3.32 -21.08
CA GLU A 36 -8.81 2.61 -21.56
C GLU A 36 -9.85 3.66 -22.01
N ASP A 37 -10.70 3.30 -22.99
CA ASP A 37 -11.74 4.15 -23.60
C ASP A 37 -12.54 4.94 -22.54
N ASP A 38 -12.06 6.14 -22.20
CA ASP A 38 -12.81 7.16 -21.50
C ASP A 38 -13.92 7.60 -22.46
N ASP A 39 -15.11 7.03 -22.28
CA ASP A 39 -16.35 7.59 -22.80
C ASP A 39 -16.45 9.04 -22.29
N ASP A 40 -15.94 10.01 -23.06
CA ASP A 40 -16.07 11.48 -22.90
C ASP A 40 -16.65 11.92 -21.54
N GLU A 41 -15.94 11.65 -20.43
CA GLU A 41 -16.42 12.06 -19.10
C GLU A 41 -16.20 13.56 -18.98
N GLU A 42 -17.28 14.34 -19.18
CA GLU A 42 -17.24 15.78 -18.95
C GLU A 42 -16.82 16.07 -17.50
N PRO A 43 -15.92 17.04 -17.27
CA PRO A 43 -15.45 17.35 -15.93
C PRO A 43 -16.61 17.79 -15.03
N GLU A 44 -17.00 16.94 -14.08
CA GLU A 44 -18.13 17.20 -13.17
C GLU A 44 -17.88 18.39 -12.22
N MET A 45 -16.61 18.80 -12.05
CA MET A 45 -16.20 19.81 -11.08
C MET A 45 -15.21 20.82 -11.67
N SER A 46 -15.43 22.10 -11.39
CA SER A 46 -14.48 23.15 -11.77
C SER A 46 -13.12 22.97 -11.09
N PHE A 47 -12.03 23.34 -11.78
CA PHE A 47 -10.66 23.23 -11.26
C PHE A 47 -10.49 23.83 -9.85
N TRP A 48 -11.05 25.01 -9.60
CA TRP A 48 -10.94 25.68 -8.30
C TRP A 48 -11.73 24.99 -7.19
N ALA A 49 -12.88 24.40 -7.51
CA ALA A 49 -13.63 23.58 -6.56
C ALA A 49 -12.86 22.29 -6.25
N ALA A 50 -12.26 21.65 -7.27
CA ALA A 50 -11.42 20.46 -7.10
C ALA A 50 -10.19 20.75 -6.22
N LEU A 51 -9.48 21.83 -6.52
CA LEU A 51 -8.29 22.24 -5.76
C LEU A 51 -8.65 22.62 -4.32
N GLY A 52 -9.74 23.38 -4.11
CA GLY A 52 -10.21 23.74 -2.79
C GLY A 52 -10.64 22.51 -1.97
N GLY A 53 -11.36 21.58 -2.60
CA GLY A 53 -11.76 20.31 -2.00
C GLY A 53 -10.55 19.44 -1.63
N LEU A 54 -9.56 19.32 -2.52
CA LEU A 54 -8.34 18.55 -2.28
C LEU A 54 -7.59 19.10 -1.06
N VAL A 55 -7.31 20.40 -1.02
CA VAL A 55 -6.62 21.04 0.11
C VAL A 55 -7.39 20.84 1.42
N PHE A 56 -8.72 21.03 1.40
CA PHE A 56 -9.56 20.86 2.58
C PHE A 56 -9.54 19.42 3.10
N VAL A 57 -9.72 18.43 2.25
CA VAL A 57 -9.69 17.02 2.63
C VAL A 57 -8.30 16.61 3.12
N THR A 58 -7.22 17.07 2.47
CA THR A 58 -5.85 16.82 2.93
C THR A 58 -5.62 17.35 4.35
N ILE A 59 -6.10 18.56 4.67
CA ILE A 59 -5.99 19.11 6.03
C ILE A 59 -6.78 18.25 7.03
N LEU A 60 -8.02 17.87 6.70
CA LEU A 60 -8.83 17.02 7.57
C LEU A 60 -8.17 15.66 7.82
N VAL A 61 -7.70 14.99 6.76
CA VAL A 61 -6.98 13.72 6.86
C VAL A 61 -5.74 13.89 7.73
N SER A 62 -4.96 14.96 7.57
CA SER A 62 -3.79 15.23 8.41
C SER A 62 -4.15 15.36 9.89
N ILE A 63 -5.25 16.01 10.24
CA ILE A 63 -5.72 16.15 11.64
C ILE A 63 -6.14 14.77 12.19
N PHE A 64 -6.93 14.01 11.44
CA PHE A 64 -7.38 12.69 11.88
C PHE A 64 -6.24 11.67 11.95
N SER A 65 -5.25 11.76 11.07
CA SER A 65 -4.04 10.93 11.13
C SER A 65 -3.25 11.18 12.41
N GLU A 66 -3.12 12.43 12.86
CA GLU A 66 -2.45 12.77 14.13
C GLU A 66 -3.19 12.15 15.32
N TYR A 67 -4.52 12.27 15.35
CA TYR A 67 -5.33 11.65 16.40
C TYR A 67 -5.27 10.13 16.37
N LEU A 68 -5.28 9.53 15.17
CA LEU A 68 -5.16 8.08 15.00
C LEU A 68 -3.83 7.59 15.54
N VAL A 69 -2.70 8.17 15.10
CA VAL A 69 -1.35 7.79 15.55
C VAL A 69 -1.19 7.96 17.05
N SER A 70 -1.65 9.09 17.60
CA SER A 70 -1.60 9.37 19.05
C SER A 70 -2.42 8.37 19.88
N SER A 71 -3.44 7.76 19.29
CA SER A 71 -4.31 6.79 19.98
C SER A 71 -3.77 5.36 19.94
N ILE A 72 -2.79 5.05 19.07
CA ILE A 72 -2.28 3.68 18.89
C ILE A 72 -1.71 3.14 20.20
N ASP A 73 -0.87 3.91 20.89
CA ASP A 73 -0.23 3.46 22.13
C ASP A 73 -1.27 3.07 23.18
N GLY A 74 -2.21 3.97 23.50
CA GLY A 74 -3.28 3.71 24.46
C GLY A 74 -4.23 2.57 24.03
N PHE A 75 -4.50 2.42 22.74
CA PHE A 75 -5.28 1.29 22.21
C PHE A 75 -4.55 -0.03 22.40
N THR A 76 -3.26 -0.10 22.07
CA THR A 76 -2.46 -1.33 22.21
C THR A 76 -2.29 -1.74 23.67
N GLU A 77 -2.11 -0.79 24.59
CA GLU A 77 -2.02 -1.07 26.02
C GLU A 77 -3.33 -1.59 26.63
N SER A 78 -4.48 -1.02 26.22
CA SER A 78 -5.79 -1.40 26.78
C SER A 78 -6.39 -2.67 26.16
N SER A 79 -6.15 -2.91 24.87
CA SER A 79 -6.71 -4.06 24.14
C SER A 79 -5.81 -5.31 24.21
N GLY A 80 -4.53 -5.14 24.53
CA GLY A 80 -3.52 -6.21 24.49
C GLY A 80 -3.12 -6.61 23.06
N ILE A 81 -3.53 -5.84 22.04
CA ILE A 81 -3.17 -6.06 20.64
C ILE A 81 -1.81 -5.42 20.37
N SER A 82 -0.93 -6.11 19.63
CA SER A 82 0.40 -5.59 19.32
C SER A 82 0.37 -4.42 18.33
N LYS A 83 1.32 -3.48 18.48
CA LYS A 83 1.52 -2.38 17.51
C LYS A 83 1.73 -2.90 16.09
N THR A 84 2.45 -4.01 15.94
CA THR A 84 2.67 -4.67 14.65
C THR A 84 1.37 -5.16 14.02
N PHE A 85 0.46 -5.77 14.78
CA PHE A 85 -0.83 -6.20 14.26
C PHE A 85 -1.70 -5.00 13.84
N VAL A 86 -1.71 -3.94 14.66
CA VAL A 86 -2.41 -2.70 14.31
C VAL A 86 -1.85 -2.11 13.01
N GLY A 87 -0.52 -2.01 12.91
CA GLY A 87 0.17 -1.40 11.77
C GLY A 87 0.09 -2.19 10.47
N LEU A 88 0.17 -3.53 10.52
CA LEU A 88 0.21 -4.37 9.32
C LEU A 88 -1.16 -4.91 8.88
N ILE A 89 -2.11 -5.05 9.79
CA ILE A 89 -3.43 -5.65 9.49
C ILE A 89 -4.54 -4.61 9.55
N ILE A 90 -4.66 -3.88 10.67
CA ILE A 90 -5.81 -2.99 10.88
C ILE A 90 -5.70 -1.71 10.04
N LEU A 91 -4.57 -1.00 10.13
CA LEU A 91 -4.38 0.29 9.47
C LEU A 91 -4.48 0.19 7.94
N PRO A 92 -3.87 -0.79 7.25
CA PRO A 92 -3.96 -0.88 5.79
C PRO A 92 -5.37 -1.21 5.31
N VAL A 93 -6.11 -2.05 6.04
CA VAL A 93 -7.51 -2.39 5.69
C VAL A 93 -8.40 -1.15 5.77
N VAL A 94 -8.26 -0.35 6.84
CA VAL A 94 -9.05 0.87 7.02
C VAL A 94 -8.59 1.97 6.06
N GLY A 95 -7.27 2.17 5.93
CA GLY A 95 -6.67 3.20 5.08
C GLY A 95 -7.01 3.02 3.60
N ASN A 96 -7.09 1.77 3.14
CA ASN A 96 -7.37 1.44 1.74
C ASN A 96 -8.82 0.94 1.53
N ALA A 97 -9.72 1.11 2.51
CA ALA A 97 -11.07 0.58 2.45
C ALA A 97 -11.85 1.08 1.23
N VAL A 98 -11.71 2.37 0.91
CA VAL A 98 -12.39 2.98 -0.25
C VAL A 98 -11.86 2.38 -1.56
N GLU A 99 -10.54 2.21 -1.69
CA GLU A 99 -9.93 1.57 -2.86
C GLU A 99 -10.39 0.12 -3.02
N HIS A 100 -10.47 -0.64 -1.92
CA HIS A 100 -11.00 -2.00 -1.93
C HIS A 100 -12.46 -2.06 -2.39
N ILE A 101 -13.31 -1.16 -1.91
CA ILE A 101 -14.72 -1.07 -2.33
C ILE A 101 -14.81 -0.76 -3.83
N THR A 102 -14.01 0.19 -4.31
CA THR A 102 -13.96 0.55 -5.73
C THR A 102 -13.49 -0.64 -6.57
N ALA A 103 -12.39 -1.30 -6.20
CA ALA A 103 -11.87 -2.48 -6.90
C ALA A 103 -12.92 -3.60 -6.99
N VAL A 104 -13.57 -3.95 -5.86
CA VAL A 104 -14.63 -4.96 -5.85
C VAL A 104 -15.82 -4.53 -6.71
N THR A 105 -16.23 -3.26 -6.67
CA THR A 105 -17.35 -2.76 -7.47
C THR A 105 -17.04 -2.84 -8.97
N VAL A 106 -15.82 -2.49 -9.38
CA VAL A 106 -15.35 -2.58 -10.77
C VAL A 106 -15.22 -4.03 -11.21
N ALA A 107 -14.71 -4.92 -10.35
CA ALA A 107 -14.67 -6.37 -10.59
C ALA A 107 -16.08 -6.97 -10.76
N MET A 108 -17.06 -6.55 -9.95
CA MET A 108 -18.46 -6.99 -10.07
C MET A 108 -19.12 -6.54 -11.38
N LYS A 109 -18.62 -5.46 -11.99
CA LYS A 109 -19.00 -5.01 -13.34
C LYS A 109 -18.26 -5.76 -14.45
N ASN A 110 -17.60 -6.88 -14.13
CA ASN A 110 -16.83 -7.72 -15.05
C ASN A 110 -15.64 -6.98 -15.70
N LYS A 111 -15.13 -5.92 -15.05
CA LYS A 111 -13.91 -5.20 -15.46
C LYS A 111 -12.73 -5.61 -14.58
N MET A 112 -12.32 -6.88 -14.67
CA MET A 112 -11.27 -7.44 -13.79
C MET A 112 -9.91 -6.78 -14.02
N ASP A 113 -9.57 -6.43 -15.26
CA ASP A 113 -8.30 -5.77 -15.60
C ASP A 113 -8.17 -4.41 -14.89
N LEU A 114 -9.22 -3.58 -14.90
CA LEU A 114 -9.27 -2.34 -14.13
C LEU A 114 -9.17 -2.56 -12.62
N SER A 115 -9.87 -3.57 -12.08
CA SER A 115 -9.76 -3.92 -10.66
C SER A 115 -8.33 -4.32 -10.28
N MET A 116 -7.66 -5.08 -11.15
CA MET A 116 -6.26 -5.47 -10.96
C MET A 116 -5.33 -4.27 -11.09
N GLY A 117 -5.61 -3.33 -12.01
CA GLY A 117 -4.90 -2.06 -12.14
C GLY A 117 -4.92 -1.24 -10.85
N VAL A 118 -6.08 -1.13 -10.20
CA VAL A 118 -6.21 -0.45 -8.89
C VAL A 118 -5.33 -1.14 -7.84
N ALA A 119 -5.44 -2.46 -7.69
CA ALA A 119 -4.73 -3.21 -6.64
C ALA A 119 -3.20 -3.25 -6.85
N VAL A 120 -2.74 -3.56 -8.07
CA VAL A 120 -1.32 -3.63 -8.40
C VAL A 120 -0.69 -2.24 -8.46
N GLY A 121 -1.42 -1.25 -8.95
CA GLY A 121 -0.99 0.15 -8.97
C GLY A 121 -0.74 0.70 -7.56
N SER A 122 -1.72 0.57 -6.66
CA SER A 122 -1.59 1.00 -5.25
C SER A 122 -0.43 0.27 -4.55
N SER A 123 -0.31 -1.05 -4.73
CA SER A 123 0.80 -1.84 -4.17
C SER A 123 2.17 -1.39 -4.69
N SER A 124 2.28 -1.14 -6.00
CA SER A 124 3.53 -0.69 -6.62
C SER A 124 3.92 0.71 -6.15
N GLN A 125 2.95 1.62 -5.98
CA GLN A 125 3.19 2.96 -5.42
C GLN A 125 3.71 2.89 -3.98
N VAL A 126 3.11 2.03 -3.13
CA VAL A 126 3.59 1.86 -1.75
C VAL A 126 5.03 1.35 -1.73
N SER A 127 5.34 0.30 -2.51
CA SER A 127 6.66 -0.34 -2.51
C SER A 127 7.76 0.50 -3.16
N LEU A 128 7.48 1.18 -4.28
CA LEU A 128 8.49 1.90 -5.06
C LEU A 128 8.59 3.39 -4.71
N PHE A 129 7.53 3.97 -4.14
CA PHE A 129 7.50 5.40 -3.79
C PHE A 129 7.35 5.63 -2.29
N VAL A 130 6.24 5.23 -1.67
CA VAL A 130 5.91 5.65 -0.30
C VAL A 130 6.95 5.18 0.72
N VAL A 131 7.24 3.88 0.76
CA VAL A 131 8.22 3.29 1.69
C VAL A 131 9.63 3.88 1.52
N PRO A 132 10.23 3.91 0.32
CA PRO A 132 11.56 4.49 0.15
C PRO A 132 11.57 6.01 0.35
N PHE A 133 10.49 6.72 0.02
CA PHE A 133 10.37 8.14 0.31
C PHE A 133 10.43 8.42 1.83
N ILE A 134 9.76 7.62 2.65
CA ILE A 134 9.81 7.75 4.12
C ILE A 134 11.23 7.52 4.65
N VAL A 135 12.01 6.59 4.06
CA VAL A 135 13.42 6.39 4.43
C VAL A 135 14.27 7.63 4.12
N ILE A 136 14.08 8.24 2.95
CA ILE A 136 14.80 9.47 2.58
C ILE A 136 14.34 10.66 3.43
N TYR A 137 13.04 10.77 3.72
CA TYR A 137 12.51 11.79 4.62
C TYR A 137 13.08 11.63 6.04
N GLY A 138 13.14 10.40 6.56
CA GLY A 138 13.78 10.09 7.83
C GLY A 138 15.26 10.50 7.83
N TRP A 139 15.99 10.20 6.75
CA TRP A 139 17.38 10.66 6.60
C TRP A 139 17.51 12.19 6.64
N ALA A 140 16.59 12.93 6.01
CA ALA A 140 16.59 14.40 6.05
C ALA A 140 16.22 14.99 7.42
N LYS A 141 15.61 14.19 8.30
CA LYS A 141 15.18 14.57 9.66
C LYS A 141 16.05 13.96 10.77
N ASP A 142 17.15 13.30 10.41
CA ASP A 142 18.00 12.55 11.33
C ASP A 142 17.23 11.49 12.15
N ILE A 143 16.22 10.87 11.53
CA ILE A 143 15.44 9.75 12.06
C ILE A 143 15.89 8.46 11.34
N ASP A 144 16.26 7.44 12.12
CA ASP A 144 16.77 6.17 11.62
C ASP A 144 15.67 5.25 11.06
N MET A 145 15.10 5.64 9.92
CA MET A 145 14.18 4.79 9.14
C MET A 145 14.97 3.79 8.28
N THR A 146 14.62 2.51 8.38
CA THR A 146 15.30 1.42 7.64
C THR A 146 14.31 0.57 6.85
N LEU A 147 14.82 -0.15 5.84
CA LEU A 147 14.08 -1.20 5.12
C LEU A 147 14.31 -2.59 5.75
N ASN A 148 14.76 -2.62 7.00
CA ASN A 148 15.12 -3.84 7.71
C ASN A 148 13.92 -4.39 8.46
N PHE A 149 13.05 -5.09 7.74
CA PHE A 149 11.87 -5.74 8.31
C PHE A 149 12.25 -7.02 9.07
N PRO A 150 11.51 -7.39 10.12
CA PRO A 150 11.64 -8.69 10.78
C PRO A 150 11.55 -9.87 9.79
N HIS A 151 12.30 -10.94 10.04
CA HIS A 151 12.37 -12.09 9.14
C HIS A 151 11.01 -12.70 8.82
N PHE A 152 10.11 -12.76 9.80
CA PHE A 152 8.75 -13.26 9.60
C PHE A 152 7.97 -12.43 8.57
N GLU A 153 8.04 -11.10 8.68
CA GLU A 153 7.39 -10.17 7.75
C GLU A 153 7.93 -10.36 6.32
N ILE A 154 9.25 -10.50 6.17
CA ILE A 154 9.88 -10.73 4.86
C ILE A 154 9.42 -12.05 4.25
N MET A 155 9.37 -13.13 5.04
CA MET A 155 8.92 -14.44 4.55
C MET A 155 7.46 -14.41 4.10
N LEU A 156 6.58 -13.77 4.87
CA LEU A 156 5.18 -13.63 4.51
C LEU A 156 4.97 -12.72 3.30
N TYR A 157 5.75 -11.65 3.18
CA TYR A 157 5.72 -10.77 2.01
C TYR A 157 6.10 -11.53 0.73
N ILE A 158 7.21 -12.27 0.75
CA ILE A 158 7.66 -13.09 -0.38
C ILE A 158 6.59 -14.14 -0.75
N LEU A 159 6.04 -14.85 0.25
CA LEU A 159 4.98 -15.82 0.02
C LEU A 159 3.74 -15.19 -0.61
N SER A 160 3.34 -14.01 -0.14
CA SER A 160 2.19 -13.27 -0.67
C SER A 160 2.40 -12.88 -2.13
N VAL A 161 3.58 -12.35 -2.47
CA VAL A 161 3.93 -12.01 -3.86
C VAL A 161 3.89 -13.25 -4.77
N ILE A 162 4.42 -14.39 -4.31
CA ILE A 162 4.41 -15.64 -5.09
C ILE A 162 2.98 -16.12 -5.32
N ILE A 163 2.14 -16.16 -4.28
CA ILE A 163 0.75 -16.63 -4.39
C ILE A 163 -0.04 -15.73 -5.34
N VAL A 164 0.02 -14.41 -5.15
CA VAL A 164 -0.69 -13.45 -6.00
C VAL A 164 -0.20 -13.55 -7.44
N THR A 165 1.11 -13.63 -7.68
CA THR A 165 1.67 -13.77 -9.03
C THR A 165 1.14 -15.03 -9.71
N ASN A 166 1.12 -16.16 -9.01
CA ASN A 166 0.59 -17.41 -9.57
C ASN A 166 -0.92 -17.34 -9.88
N CYS A 167 -1.72 -16.66 -9.05
CA CYS A 167 -3.14 -16.46 -9.31
C CYS A 167 -3.38 -15.57 -10.54
N VAL A 168 -2.55 -14.54 -10.75
CA VAL A 168 -2.73 -13.59 -11.85
C VAL A 168 -2.15 -14.10 -13.18
N MET A 169 -1.11 -14.94 -13.14
CA MET A 169 -0.36 -15.38 -14.33
C MET A 169 -1.21 -16.10 -15.39
N ASN A 170 -2.32 -16.74 -14.99
CA ASN A 170 -3.20 -17.46 -15.92
C ASN A 170 -4.14 -16.52 -16.71
N GLY A 171 -4.17 -15.21 -16.41
CA GLY A 171 -5.01 -14.22 -17.09
C GLY A 171 -6.52 -14.47 -16.95
N LYS A 172 -6.92 -15.33 -16.02
CA LYS A 172 -8.31 -15.69 -15.71
C LYS A 172 -8.45 -15.82 -14.21
N SER A 173 -9.55 -15.31 -13.66
CA SER A 173 -9.88 -15.40 -12.25
C SER A 173 -11.13 -16.25 -12.02
N ASN A 174 -11.20 -16.98 -10.92
CA ASN A 174 -12.44 -17.61 -10.45
C ASN A 174 -12.69 -17.37 -8.95
N TRP A 175 -13.91 -17.63 -8.49
CA TRP A 175 -14.30 -17.38 -7.09
C TRP A 175 -13.47 -18.20 -6.08
N LEU A 176 -12.97 -19.38 -6.49
CA LEU A 176 -12.17 -20.25 -5.62
C LEU A 176 -10.76 -19.68 -5.44
N GLU A 177 -10.15 -19.13 -6.50
CA GLU A 177 -8.90 -18.37 -6.40
C GLU A 177 -9.06 -17.15 -5.50
N GLY A 178 -10.16 -16.41 -5.63
CA GLY A 178 -10.50 -15.31 -4.72
C GLY A 178 -10.61 -15.77 -3.26
N SER A 179 -11.31 -16.88 -3.01
CA SER A 179 -11.43 -17.47 -1.68
C SER A 179 -10.09 -17.94 -1.11
N LEU A 180 -9.19 -18.44 -1.96
CA LEU A 180 -7.83 -18.83 -1.57
C LEU A 180 -7.04 -17.60 -1.11
N LEU A 181 -7.06 -16.50 -1.88
CA LEU A 181 -6.38 -15.25 -1.51
C LEU A 181 -6.90 -14.67 -0.18
N ILE A 182 -8.22 -14.66 0.02
CA ILE A 182 -8.82 -14.20 1.28
C ILE A 182 -8.38 -15.11 2.45
N SER A 183 -8.39 -16.42 2.25
CA SER A 183 -7.97 -17.38 3.27
C SER A 183 -6.49 -17.24 3.61
N THR A 184 -5.62 -17.03 2.62
CA THR A 184 -4.20 -16.71 2.82
C THR A 184 -4.03 -15.43 3.63
N TYR A 185 -4.74 -14.36 3.32
CA TYR A 185 -4.69 -13.10 4.08
C TYR A 185 -5.14 -13.29 5.54
N LEU A 186 -6.23 -14.02 5.76
CA LEU A 186 -6.72 -14.32 7.12
C LEU A 186 -5.72 -15.18 7.91
N MET A 187 -5.07 -16.15 7.27
CA MET A 187 -4.01 -16.94 7.91
C MET A 187 -2.80 -16.09 8.28
N ILE A 188 -2.40 -15.15 7.41
CA ILE A 188 -1.34 -14.17 7.70
C ILE A 188 -1.73 -13.32 8.92
N ALA A 189 -2.96 -12.81 8.96
CA ALA A 189 -3.46 -12.04 10.09
C ALA A 189 -3.42 -12.85 11.40
N VAL A 190 -3.87 -14.11 11.37
CA VAL A 190 -3.76 -15.02 12.53
C VAL A 190 -2.29 -15.24 12.92
N GLY A 191 -1.38 -15.36 11.96
CA GLY A 191 0.06 -15.43 12.20
C GLY A 191 0.55 -14.22 13.01
N PHE A 192 0.26 -13.01 12.54
CA PHE A 192 0.63 -11.76 13.24
C PHE A 192 -0.08 -11.57 14.60
N TRP A 193 -1.24 -12.18 14.79
CA TRP A 193 -1.94 -12.15 16.07
C TRP A 193 -1.20 -12.92 17.16
N TYR A 194 -0.63 -14.08 16.81
CA TYR A 194 0.10 -14.94 17.75
C TYR A 194 1.60 -14.70 17.78
N GLU A 195 2.17 -14.16 16.70
CA GLU A 195 3.58 -13.85 16.67
C GLU A 195 3.88 -12.65 17.57
N LYS A 196 4.66 -12.90 18.62
CA LYS A 196 5.27 -11.84 19.43
C LYS A 196 6.42 -11.22 18.63
N VAL A 197 6.10 -10.53 17.55
CA VAL A 197 7.07 -9.75 16.78
C VAL A 197 7.70 -8.75 17.75
N ARG A 198 9.03 -8.74 17.84
CA ARG A 198 9.75 -7.73 18.62
C ARG A 198 9.29 -6.36 18.11
N GLU A 199 8.71 -5.56 18.99
CA GLU A 199 8.21 -4.22 18.65
C GLU A 199 9.30 -3.40 17.95
N PHE A 200 8.90 -2.64 16.94
CA PHE A 200 9.76 -1.67 16.25
C PHE A 200 10.46 -0.80 17.30
N ARG A 201 11.77 -0.93 17.39
CA ARG A 201 12.66 -0.07 18.18
C ARG A 201 13.34 0.92 17.26
#